data_AF-A0A956SSV6-F1
#
_entry.id   AF-A0A956SSV6-F1
#
_cell.length_a   1.000
_cell.length_b   1.000
_cell.length_c   1.000
_cell.angle_alpha   90.00
_cell.angle_beta   90.00
_cell.angle_gamma   90.00
#
_symmetry.space_group_name_H-M   'P 1'
#
loop_
_entity.id
_entity.type
_entity.pdbx_description
1 polymer ?
#
loop_
_entity_poly.entity_id
_entity_poly.type
_entity_poly.pdbx_seq_one_letter_code
_entity_poly.pdbx_strand_id
1 'polypeptide(L)' 'NREWSVSVAAERSPGSEQWRLVAAFRSPDTRRVWVPLPFTSPSKAAVYARADALSHDDLATALRQRLTG' A
#
# COMPACT_ATOMS: atom_id res chain seq x y z
N ASN A 1 -21.68 -6.75 -0.58
CA ASN A 1 -20.36 -6.38 -1.15
C ASN A 1 -19.76 -5.33 -0.22
N ARG A 2 -18.65 -5.58 0.47
CA ARG A 2 -18.00 -4.54 1.29
C ARG A 2 -16.97 -3.83 0.41
N GLU A 3 -17.21 -2.57 0.09
CA GLU A 3 -16.28 -1.77 -0.70
C GLU A 3 -15.20 -1.19 0.21
N TRP A 4 -13.94 -1.45 -0.12
CA TRP A 4 -12.79 -0.88 0.59
C TRP A 4 -12.28 0.32 -0.17
N SER A 5 -12.03 1.43 0.53
CA SER A 5 -11.29 2.56 -0.03
C SER A 5 -9.79 2.33 0.19
N VAL A 6 -8.98 2.76 -0.78
CA VAL A 6 -7.53 2.66 -0.70
C VAL A 6 -6.88 4.01 -0.95
N SER A 7 -5.84 4.32 -0.19
CA SER A 7 -4.94 5.45 -0.44
C SER A 7 -3.51 4.95 -0.36
N VAL A 8 -2.61 5.57 -1.10
CA VAL A 8 -1.20 5.18 -1.13
C VAL A 8 -0.31 6.23 -0.48
N ALA A 9 0.72 5.78 0.21
CA ALA A 9 1.72 6.63 0.84
C ALA A 9 3.12 6.08 0.57
N ALA A 10 4.10 6.99 0.42
CA ALA A 10 5.50 6.63 0.46
C ALA A 10 6.01 6.76 1.91
N GLU A 11 6.47 5.66 2.49
CA GLU A 11 7.05 5.61 3.83
C GLU A 11 8.56 5.39 3.74
N ARG A 12 9.33 5.98 4.65
CA ARG A 12 10.77 5.74 4.80
C ARG A 12 11.07 5.41 6.25
N SER A 13 11.63 4.24 6.50
CA SER A 13 12.05 3.83 7.84
C SER A 13 13.23 4.68 8.33
N PRO A 14 13.37 4.91 9.65
CA PRO A 14 14.55 5.55 10.22
C PRO A 14 15.83 4.83 9.81
N GLY A 15 16.83 5.57 9.33
CA GLY A 15 18.11 5.00 8.87
C GLY A 15 18.08 4.31 7.50
N SER A 16 16.93 4.20 6.84
CA SER A 16 16.83 3.68 5.49
C SER A 16 16.88 4.82 4.47
N GLU A 17 17.71 4.66 3.44
CA GLU A 17 17.67 5.53 2.25
C GLU A 17 16.54 5.15 1.28
N GLN A 18 15.89 4.01 1.52
CA GLN A 18 14.84 3.48 0.67
C GLN A 18 13.46 3.94 1.13
N TRP A 19 12.70 4.50 0.19
CA TRP A 19 11.26 4.67 0.30
C TRP A 19 10.55 3.37 -0.05
N ARG A 20 9.44 3.10 0.61
CA ARG A 20 8.54 1.98 0.34
C ARG A 20 7.14 2.49 0.05
N LEU A 21 6.42 1.82 -0.85
CA LEU A 21 5.00 2.07 -1.04
C LEU A 21 4.16 1.37 0.03
N VAL A 22 3.23 2.09 0.66
CA VAL A 22 2.30 1.56 1.64
C VAL A 22 0.88 1.86 1.19
N ALA A 23 0.02 0.84 1.15
CA ALA A 23 -1.40 0.98 0.89
C ALA A 23 -2.18 1.06 2.22
N ALA A 24 -2.95 2.13 2.37
CA ALA A 24 -3.86 2.36 3.48
C ALA A 24 -5.28 1.98 3.05
N PHE A 25 -5.73 0.81 3.49
CA PHE A 25 -7.06 0.31 3.24
C PHE A 25 -8.00 0.74 4.36
N ARG A 26 -9.19 1.22 3.99
CA ARG A 26 -10.27 1.59 4.91
C ARG A 26 -11.52 0.81 4.57
N SER A 27 -12.04 0.10 5.55
CA SER A 27 -13.32 -0.59 5.43
C SER A 27 -14.48 0.36 5.77
N PRO A 28 -15.71 0.07 5.30
CA PRO A 28 -16.91 0.80 5.70
C PRO A 28 -17.19 0.70 7.20
N ASP A 29 -16.84 -0.44 7.80
CA ASP A 29 -16.96 -0.73 9.23
C ASP A 29 -15.80 -0.16 10.08
N THR A 30 -15.16 0.91 9.62
CA THR A 30 -14.10 1.68 10.30
C THR A 30 -12.76 0.97 10.50
N ARG A 31 -12.59 -0.26 10.01
CA ARG A 31 -11.30 -0.94 10.06
C ARG A 31 -10.30 -0.24 9.15
N ARG A 32 -9.08 -0.09 9.65
CA ARG A 32 -7.96 0.48 8.89
C ARG A 32 -6.82 -0.53 8.86
N VAL A 33 -6.33 -0.83 7.66
CA VAL A 33 -5.25 -1.78 7.45
C VAL A 33 -4.18 -1.12 6.62
N TRP A 34 -2.95 -1.13 7.13
CA TRP A 34 -1.78 -0.65 6.41
C TRP A 34 -1.01 -1.84 5.88
N VAL A 35 -0.76 -1.85 4.57
CA VAL A 35 -0.07 -2.93 3.88
C VAL A 35 1.15 -2.38 3.18
N PRO A 36 2.37 -2.68 3.66
CA PRO A 36 3.59 -2.40 2.93
C PRO A 36 3.62 -3.25 1.66
N LEU A 37 3.81 -2.61 0.50
CA LEU A 37 3.94 -3.28 -0.79
C LEU A 37 5.42 -3.60 -1.06
N PRO A 38 5.72 -4.64 -1.86
CA PRO A 38 7.09 -5.12 -2.09
C PRO A 38 7.95 -4.19 -2.96
N PHE A 39 7.50 -2.95 -3.23
CA PHE A 39 8.24 -1.98 -4.01
C PHE A 39 8.98 -0.98 -3.12
N THR A 40 10.29 -0.88 -3.33
CA THR A 40 11.15 0.11 -2.68
C THR A 40 12.01 0.85 -3.70
N SER A 41 12.31 2.11 -3.43
CA SER A 41 13.20 2.92 -4.27
C SER A 41 13.87 4.01 -3.44
N PRO A 42 15.10 4.45 -3.77
CA PRO A 42 15.70 5.61 -3.13
C PRO A 42 14.99 6.92 -3.53
N SER A 43 14.16 6.89 -4.58
CA SER A 43 13.37 8.04 -5.05
C SER A 43 11.92 7.93 -4.62
N LYS A 44 11.45 8.89 -3.82
CA LYS A 44 10.04 9.04 -3.44
C LYS A 44 9.12 9.16 -4.68
N ALA A 45 9.58 9.85 -5.72
CA ALA A 45 8.80 10.01 -6.95
C ALA A 45 8.63 8.68 -7.69
N ALA A 46 9.68 7.84 -7.73
CA ALA A 46 9.60 6.51 -8.33
C ALA A 46 8.62 5.58 -7.57
N VAL A 47 8.51 5.74 -6.26
CA VAL A 47 7.50 5.04 -5.43
C VAL A 47 6.08 5.41 -5.83
N TYR A 48 5.80 6.70 -6.07
CA TYR A 48 4.47 7.12 -6.52
C TYR A 48 4.18 6.73 -7.97
N ALA A 49 5.15 6.87 -8.88
CA ALA A 49 4.99 6.42 -10.26
C ALA A 49 4.66 4.92 -10.36
N ARG A 50 5.19 4.10 -9.43
CA ARG A 50 4.81 2.69 -9.35
C ARG A 50 3.39 2.50 -8.81
N ALA A 51 2.92 3.38 -7.93
CA ALA A 51 1.57 3.33 -7.40
C ALA A 51 0.50 3.54 -8.48
N ASP A 52 0.75 4.44 -9.44
CA ASP A 52 -0.13 4.64 -10.60
C ASP A 52 -0.26 3.39 -11.49
N ALA A 53 0.73 2.50 -11.45
CA ALA A 53 0.73 1.25 -12.20
C ALA A 53 0.10 0.07 -11.44
N LEU A 54 -0.41 0.28 -10.22
CA LEU A 54 -1.03 -0.80 -9.43
C LEU A 54 -2.44 -1.11 -9.92
N SER A 55 -2.67 -2.39 -10.17
CA SER A 55 -4.00 -2.88 -10.52
C SER A 55 -4.86 -2.98 -9.28
N HIS A 56 -6.19 -2.90 -9.45
CA HIS A 56 -7.12 -3.25 -8.37
C HIS A 56 -6.91 -4.68 -7.86
N ASP A 57 -6.53 -5.62 -8.74
CA ASP A 57 -6.28 -7.01 -8.34
C ASP A 57 -5.04 -7.14 -7.44
N ASP A 58 -3.96 -6.40 -7.73
CA ASP A 58 -2.75 -6.36 -6.90
C ASP A 58 -3.08 -5.87 -5.48
N LEU A 59 -3.88 -4.78 -5.40
CA LEU A 59 -4.33 -4.21 -4.14
C LEU A 59 -5.27 -5.15 -3.37
N ALA A 60 -6.20 -5.80 -4.07
CA ALA A 60 -7.11 -6.77 -3.47
C ALA A 60 -6.35 -8.00 -2.94
N THR A 61 -5.36 -8.49 -3.68
CA THR A 61 -4.49 -9.60 -3.26
C THR A 61 -3.68 -9.23 -2.02
N ALA A 62 -3.06 -8.05 -2.00
CA ALA A 62 -2.30 -7.56 -0.85
C ALA A 62 -3.19 -7.42 0.40
N LEU A 63 -4.41 -6.90 0.24
CA LEU A 63 -5.38 -6.80 1.33
C LEU A 63 -5.82 -8.18 1.83
N ARG A 64 -6.15 -9.12 0.93
CA ARG A 64 -6.54 -10.49 1.31
C ARG A 64 -5.45 -11.16 2.12
N GLN A 65 -4.20 -11.14 1.63
CA GLN A 65 -3.05 -11.71 2.34
C GLN A 65 -2.91 -11.14 3.76
N ARG A 66 -3.11 -9.83 3.94
CA ARG A 66 -3.01 -9.19 5.26
C ARG A 66 -4.15 -9.55 6.22
N LEU A 67 -5.34 -9.84 5.71
CA LEU A 67 -6.52 -10.19 6.50
C LEU A 67 -6.59 -11.67 6.88
N THR A 68 -5.96 -12.55 6.08
CA THR A 68 -5.94 -14.00 6.31
C THR A 68 -4.67 -14.48 6.99
N GLY A 69 -3.61 -13.67 7.01
CA GLY A 69 -2.35 -13.94 7.70
C GLY A 69 -2.31 -13.44 9.14
#